data_AF-A0A2E4S8C5-F1
#
_entry.id   AF-A0A2E4S8C5-F1
#
_cell.length_a   1.000
_cell.length_b   1.000
_cell.length_c   1.000
_cell.angle_alpha   90.00
_cell.angle_beta   90.00
_cell.angle_gamma   90.00
#
_symmetry.space_group_name_H-M   'P 1'
#
loop_
_entity.id
_entity.type
_entity.pdbx_description
1 polymer ?
#
loop_
_entity_poly.entity_id
_entity_poly.type
_entity_poly.pdbx_seq_one_letter_code
_entity_poly.pdbx_strand_id
1 'polypeptide(L)'
;MNAIPRLENEKLEDAPEEIRDAVRQLSFAYKRSEDLLRREADGSADIVSDALRRAEAILFAAGAPLSAEQVAEVLPQGVDAATILMSLKAAYANRGVTLVEVAGKWRFQTAEDLSYLFVEERQEQKKLSQAALETLAIIAYGQPVTRAEIEAVRGVAVSKGTIDQLMEARWVRIKGRRQTPGRPVTYGTTDAFLEHFGLESLDVLPGRAELEAGGLLSDVVPPDFDPGDIDMPASEADNDDDGPHEDRAFMTDFMDGEDD
;
A
#
# COMPACT_ATOMS: atom_id res chain seq x y z
N MET A 1 11.78 37.71 12.16
CA MET A 1 12.60 38.92 12.42
C MET A 1 12.25 39.97 11.38
N ASN A 2 11.35 40.90 11.71
CA ASN A 2 11.26 42.18 11.02
C ASN A 2 10.90 43.21 12.09
N ALA A 3 11.88 44.03 12.46
CA ALA A 3 11.80 44.97 13.57
C ALA A 3 11.02 46.21 13.15
N ILE A 4 9.86 46.43 13.78
CA ILE A 4 9.22 47.76 13.77
C ILE A 4 10.15 48.69 14.55
N PRO A 5 10.56 49.86 14.01
CA PRO A 5 11.38 50.80 14.75
C PRO A 5 10.57 51.25 15.97
N ARG A 6 11.11 51.00 17.16
CA ARG A 6 10.60 51.56 18.41
C ARG A 6 10.88 53.06 18.36
N LEU A 7 9.98 53.83 17.75
CA LEU A 7 10.02 55.29 17.83
C LEU A 7 9.89 55.63 19.32
N GLU A 8 10.95 56.18 19.88
CA GLU A 8 11.01 56.65 21.27
C GLU A 8 9.82 57.59 21.52
N ASN A 9 9.02 57.26 22.54
CA ASN A 9 7.84 58.01 22.95
C ASN A 9 8.14 59.49 23.32
N GLU A 10 9.41 59.89 23.40
CA GLU A 10 9.88 61.23 23.78
C GLU A 10 9.70 62.31 22.69
N LYS A 11 9.53 61.95 21.41
CA LYS A 11 9.36 62.94 20.31
C LYS A 11 7.91 63.18 19.88
N LEU A 12 6.94 62.50 20.50
CA LEU A 12 5.53 62.57 20.09
C LEU A 12 4.74 63.65 20.84
N GLU A 13 5.21 64.12 21.99
CA GLU A 13 4.51 65.13 22.81
C GLU A 13 4.57 66.53 22.21
N ASP A 14 5.65 66.87 21.50
CA ASP A 14 5.87 68.15 20.80
C ASP A 14 5.31 68.18 19.36
N ALA A 15 4.73 67.08 18.88
CA ALA A 15 4.16 67.02 17.54
C ALA A 15 2.83 67.83 17.45
N PRO A 16 2.56 68.49 16.30
CA PRO A 16 1.27 69.13 16.02
C PRO A 16 0.10 68.20 16.36
N GLU A 17 -0.98 68.75 16.91
CA GLU A 17 -2.16 67.98 17.37
C GLU A 17 -2.70 67.05 16.26
N GLU A 18 -2.72 67.53 15.02
CA GLU A 18 -3.10 66.77 13.83
C GLU A 18 -2.25 65.50 13.63
N ILE A 19 -0.94 65.57 13.88
CA ILE A 19 -0.02 64.42 13.76
C ILE A 19 -0.24 63.44 14.91
N ARG A 20 -0.47 63.92 16.13
CA ARG A 20 -0.77 63.07 17.29
C ARG A 20 -2.09 62.32 17.12
N ASP A 21 -3.12 62.99 16.61
CA ASP A 21 -4.42 62.37 16.36
C ASP A 21 -4.36 61.39 15.20
N ALA A 22 -3.63 61.70 14.12
CA ALA A 22 -3.37 60.74 13.04
C ALA A 22 -2.64 59.49 13.54
N VAL A 23 -1.62 59.64 14.40
CA VAL A 23 -0.87 58.51 14.98
C VAL A 23 -1.76 57.68 15.91
N ARG A 24 -2.62 58.31 16.73
CA ARG A 24 -3.61 57.59 17.54
C ARG A 24 -4.60 56.82 16.66
N GLN A 25 -5.12 57.43 15.60
CA GLN A 25 -6.04 56.79 14.67
C GLN A 25 -5.38 55.58 13.99
N LEU A 26 -4.12 55.70 13.56
CA LEU A 26 -3.36 54.61 12.96
C LEU A 26 -3.11 53.46 13.95
N SER A 27 -2.75 53.79 15.19
CA SER A 27 -2.55 52.79 16.26
C SER A 27 -3.86 52.05 16.60
N PHE A 28 -4.99 52.77 16.66
CA PHE A 28 -6.31 52.15 16.83
C PHE A 28 -6.69 51.24 15.66
N ALA A 29 -6.44 51.68 14.43
CA ALA A 29 -6.68 50.87 13.23
C ALA A 29 -5.82 49.61 13.22
N TYR A 30 -4.54 49.71 13.58
CA TYR A 30 -3.62 48.58 13.69
C TYR A 30 -4.08 47.58 14.76
N LYS A 31 -4.41 48.05 15.96
CA LYS A 31 -4.87 47.19 17.06
C LYS A 31 -6.19 46.47 16.73
N ARG A 32 -7.11 47.18 16.06
CA ARG A 32 -8.35 46.59 15.54
C ARG A 32 -8.07 45.52 14.47
N SER A 33 -7.07 45.73 13.61
CA SER A 33 -6.67 44.73 12.61
C SER A 33 -6.07 43.48 13.24
N GLU A 34 -5.25 43.62 14.29
CA GLU A 34 -4.72 42.48 15.06
C GLU A 34 -5.83 41.70 15.76
N ASP A 35 -6.79 42.39 16.38
CA ASP A 35 -7.92 41.73 17.05
C ASP A 35 -8.82 40.97 16.07
N LEU A 36 -9.00 41.48 14.85
CA LEU A 36 -9.73 40.80 13.79
C LEU A 36 -8.98 39.57 13.29
N LEU A 37 -7.68 39.68 13.02
CA LEU A 37 -6.82 38.56 12.61
C LEU A 37 -6.78 37.46 13.69
N ARG A 38 -6.74 37.83 14.98
CA ARG A 38 -6.80 36.86 16.09
C ARG A 38 -8.14 36.15 16.15
N ARG A 39 -9.26 36.87 15.99
CA ARG A 39 -10.61 36.25 15.97
C ARG A 39 -10.79 35.31 14.79
N GLU A 40 -10.25 35.68 13.63
CA GLU A 40 -10.26 34.85 12.43
C GLU A 40 -9.38 33.61 12.60
N ALA A 41 -8.22 33.75 13.26
CA ALA A 41 -7.36 32.63 13.64
C ALA A 41 -8.04 31.69 14.64
N ASP A 42 -8.66 32.22 15.70
CA ASP A 42 -9.41 31.42 16.69
C ASP A 42 -10.57 30.66 16.02
N GLY A 43 -11.37 31.34 15.18
CA GLY A 43 -12.45 30.70 14.43
C GLY A 43 -11.94 29.62 13.46
N SER A 44 -10.79 29.84 12.82
CA SER A 44 -10.17 28.83 11.96
C SER A 44 -9.63 27.63 12.76
N ALA A 45 -9.07 27.87 13.95
CA ALA A 45 -8.58 26.82 14.83
C ALA A 45 -9.73 25.94 15.35
N ASP A 46 -10.88 26.53 15.66
CA ASP A 46 -12.09 25.81 16.06
C ASP A 46 -12.62 24.93 14.91
N ILE A 47 -12.63 25.43 13.67
CA ILE A 47 -13.03 24.66 12.48
C ILE A 47 -12.08 23.49 12.24
N VAL A 48 -10.77 23.72 12.33
CA VAL A 48 -9.75 22.66 12.14
C VAL A 48 -9.86 21.60 13.23
N SER A 49 -10.08 22.01 14.48
CA SER A 49 -10.30 21.10 15.60
C SER A 49 -11.56 20.24 15.42
N ASP A 50 -12.67 20.83 15.00
CA ASP A 50 -13.90 20.10 14.67
C ASP A 50 -13.68 19.11 13.51
N ALA A 51 -12.97 19.53 12.46
CA ALA A 51 -12.62 18.69 11.31
C ALA A 51 -11.75 17.49 11.71
N LEU A 52 -10.73 17.69 12.55
CA LEU A 52 -9.89 16.60 13.07
C LEU A 52 -10.72 15.58 13.85
N ARG A 53 -11.63 16.04 14.72
CA ARG A 53 -12.51 15.16 15.50
C ARG A 53 -13.45 14.35 14.63
N ARG A 54 -14.01 14.96 13.57
CA ARG A 54 -14.88 14.26 12.60
C ARG A 54 -14.11 13.20 11.81
N ALA A 55 -12.93 13.55 11.31
CA ALA A 55 -12.06 12.62 10.59
C ALA A 55 -11.66 11.43 11.47
N GLU A 56 -11.21 11.71 12.70
CA GLU A 56 -10.85 10.66 13.67
C GLU A 56 -12.03 9.73 13.95
N ALA A 57 -13.22 10.28 14.20
CA ALA A 57 -14.41 9.50 14.49
C ALA A 57 -14.83 8.59 13.32
N ILE A 58 -14.84 9.10 12.08
CA ILE A 58 -15.25 8.29 10.92
C ILE A 58 -14.22 7.21 10.59
N LEU A 59 -12.92 7.52 10.66
CA LEU A 59 -11.84 6.56 10.41
C LEU A 59 -11.80 5.46 11.47
N PHE A 60 -12.10 5.80 12.73
CA PHE A 60 -12.22 4.83 13.80
C PHE A 60 -13.44 3.91 13.62
N ALA A 61 -14.59 4.48 13.22
CA ALA A 61 -15.84 3.73 13.08
C ALA A 61 -15.92 2.86 11.81
N ALA A 62 -15.20 3.20 10.75
CA ALA A 62 -15.35 2.57 9.43
C ALA A 62 -14.99 1.08 9.39
N GLY A 63 -14.05 0.62 10.24
CA GLY A 63 -13.57 -0.77 10.24
C GLY A 63 -12.84 -1.21 8.96
N ALA A 64 -12.72 -0.33 7.96
CA ALA A 64 -12.06 -0.55 6.68
C ALA A 64 -11.39 0.76 6.21
N PRO A 65 -10.38 0.70 5.32
CA PRO A 65 -9.74 1.89 4.77
C PRO A 65 -10.73 2.81 4.03
N LEU A 66 -10.64 4.12 4.28
CA LEU A 66 -11.45 5.15 3.61
C LEU A 66 -10.62 6.02 2.68
N SER A 67 -11.17 6.37 1.50
CA SER A 67 -10.52 7.33 0.62
C SER A 67 -10.58 8.76 1.19
N ALA A 68 -9.69 9.65 0.73
CA ALA A 68 -9.70 11.04 1.15
C ALA A 68 -11.02 11.75 0.81
N GLU A 69 -11.66 11.37 -0.30
CA GLU A 69 -12.97 11.88 -0.71
C GLU A 69 -14.07 11.47 0.27
N GLN A 70 -14.07 10.21 0.72
CA GLN A 70 -15.04 9.73 1.71
C GLN A 70 -14.88 10.44 3.05
N VAL A 71 -13.63 10.74 3.45
CA VAL A 71 -13.38 11.55 4.65
C VAL A 71 -13.87 12.99 4.44
N ALA A 72 -13.64 13.58 3.26
CA ALA A 72 -14.06 14.94 2.94
C ALA A 72 -15.58 15.17 3.07
N GLU A 73 -16.40 14.14 2.78
CA GLU A 73 -17.87 14.22 2.88
C GLU A 73 -18.38 14.57 4.28
N VAL A 74 -17.63 14.24 5.33
CA VAL A 74 -18.03 14.51 6.72
C VAL A 74 -17.38 15.76 7.32
N LEU A 75 -16.45 16.39 6.61
CA LEU A 75 -15.73 17.58 7.06
C LEU A 75 -16.55 18.87 6.89
N PRO A 76 -16.26 19.92 7.66
CA PRO A 76 -16.81 21.25 7.40
C PRO A 76 -16.47 21.75 5.99
N GLN A 77 -17.37 22.54 5.39
CA GLN A 77 -17.15 23.09 4.06
C GLN A 77 -15.88 23.95 3.98
N GLY A 78 -15.13 23.81 2.89
CA GLY A 78 -13.89 24.57 2.65
C GLY A 78 -12.66 24.03 3.37
N VAL A 79 -12.80 22.94 4.15
CA VAL A 79 -11.67 22.25 4.76
C VAL A 79 -11.12 21.21 3.79
N ASP A 80 -9.81 21.25 3.56
CA ASP A 80 -9.11 20.25 2.76
C ASP A 80 -8.85 18.97 3.57
N ALA A 81 -9.38 17.84 3.08
CA ALA A 81 -9.22 16.55 3.74
C ALA A 81 -7.76 16.10 3.81
N ALA A 82 -6.94 16.38 2.79
CA ALA A 82 -5.54 15.98 2.78
C ALA A 82 -4.76 16.65 3.92
N THR A 83 -4.98 17.95 4.13
CA THR A 83 -4.40 18.71 5.24
C THR A 83 -4.82 18.14 6.61
N ILE A 84 -6.10 17.78 6.78
CA ILE A 84 -6.60 17.18 8.03
C ILE A 84 -6.02 15.79 8.27
N LEU A 85 -5.95 14.94 7.24
CA LEU A 85 -5.38 13.60 7.33
C LEU A 85 -3.90 13.62 7.70
N MET A 86 -3.11 14.52 7.10
CA MET A 86 -1.68 14.69 7.44
C MET A 86 -1.50 15.21 8.87
N SER A 87 -2.35 16.14 9.29
CA SER A 87 -2.35 16.64 10.68
C SER A 87 -2.68 15.53 11.67
N LEU A 88 -3.65 14.68 11.34
CA LEU A 88 -4.04 13.53 12.16
C LEU A 88 -2.94 12.46 12.20
N LYS A 89 -2.29 12.16 11.06
CA LYS A 89 -1.11 11.28 10.97
C LYS A 89 0.00 11.75 11.92
N ALA A 90 0.32 13.05 11.89
CA ALA A 90 1.32 13.63 12.78
C ALA A 90 0.91 13.56 14.26
N ALA A 91 -0.36 13.84 14.59
CA ALA A 91 -0.86 13.80 15.96
C ALA A 91 -0.84 12.38 16.58
N TYR A 92 -0.93 11.35 15.75
CA TYR A 92 -0.94 9.94 16.16
C TYR A 92 0.43 9.24 16.03
N ALA A 93 1.47 9.92 15.52
CA ALA A 93 2.78 9.29 15.26
C ALA A 93 3.44 8.63 16.49
N ASN A 94 3.22 9.16 17.69
CA ASN A 94 3.79 8.63 18.95
C ASN A 94 2.74 8.02 19.87
N ARG A 95 1.61 7.55 19.31
CA ARG A 95 0.53 6.89 20.07
C ARG A 95 0.53 5.40 19.78
N GLY A 96 -0.12 4.61 20.65
CA GLY A 96 -0.26 3.17 20.44
C GLY A 96 -1.18 2.76 19.28
N VAL A 97 -1.86 3.72 18.67
CA VAL A 97 -2.59 3.60 17.41
C VAL A 97 -2.02 4.66 16.48
N THR A 98 -1.78 4.32 15.23
CA THR A 98 -1.24 5.21 14.20
C THR A 98 -2.19 5.27 13.02
N LEU A 99 -2.20 6.41 12.33
CA LEU A 99 -2.93 6.57 11.08
C LEU A 99 -1.99 6.28 9.92
N VAL A 100 -2.37 5.36 9.05
CA VAL A 100 -1.57 4.99 7.87
C VAL A 100 -2.37 5.11 6.60
N GLU A 101 -1.63 5.31 5.50
CA GLU A 101 -2.17 5.22 4.15
C GLU A 101 -1.85 3.83 3.59
N VAL A 102 -2.84 3.21 2.96
CA VAL A 102 -2.79 1.87 2.40
C VAL A 102 -3.69 1.83 1.17
N ALA A 103 -3.14 1.43 0.03
CA ALA A 103 -3.83 1.44 -1.26
C ALA A 103 -4.49 2.80 -1.61
N GLY A 104 -3.82 3.91 -1.28
CA GLY A 104 -4.35 5.27 -1.45
C GLY A 104 -5.51 5.64 -0.52
N LYS A 105 -5.75 4.85 0.53
CA LYS A 105 -6.83 5.03 1.52
C LYS A 105 -6.26 5.08 2.93
N TRP A 106 -7.04 5.58 3.87
CA TRP A 106 -6.62 5.87 5.24
C TRP A 106 -7.30 4.95 6.24
N ARG A 107 -6.53 4.41 7.19
CA ARG A 107 -7.07 3.64 8.32
C ARG A 107 -6.23 3.82 9.58
N PHE A 108 -6.86 3.59 10.73
CA PHE A 108 -6.13 3.39 11.98
C PHE A 108 -5.62 1.95 12.09
N GLN A 109 -4.41 1.80 12.62
CA GLN A 109 -3.83 0.51 12.99
C GLN A 109 -3.03 0.62 14.28
N THR A 110 -2.74 -0.49 14.94
CA THR A 110 -1.87 -0.50 16.12
C THR A 110 -0.46 -0.09 15.75
N ALA A 111 0.22 0.60 16.67
CA ALA A 111 1.61 0.99 16.47
C ALA A 111 2.51 -0.26 16.35
N GLU A 112 3.44 -0.22 15.39
CA GLU A 112 4.26 -1.38 15.03
C GLU A 112 5.18 -1.84 16.17
N ASP A 113 5.69 -0.89 16.95
CA ASP A 113 6.50 -1.12 18.15
C ASP A 113 5.72 -1.84 19.27
N LEU A 114 4.39 -1.84 19.21
CA LEU A 114 3.50 -2.54 20.15
C LEU A 114 2.98 -3.89 19.62
N SER A 115 3.49 -4.36 18.47
CA SER A 115 3.09 -5.64 17.86
C SER A 115 3.21 -6.84 18.81
N TYR A 116 4.18 -6.83 19.72
CA TYR A 116 4.41 -7.89 20.72
C TYR A 116 3.24 -8.11 21.70
N LEU A 117 2.31 -7.16 21.83
CA LEU A 117 1.13 -7.29 22.69
C LEU A 117 0.08 -8.24 22.11
N PHE A 118 0.13 -8.50 20.81
CA PHE A 118 -0.84 -9.33 20.11
C PHE A 118 -0.25 -10.73 19.93
N VAL A 119 -0.56 -11.62 20.86
CA VAL A 119 -0.25 -13.06 20.73
C VAL A 119 -1.09 -13.63 19.59
N GLU A 120 -0.42 -14.38 18.72
CA GLU A 120 -0.86 -14.86 17.42
C GLU A 120 -2.06 -15.82 17.52
N GLU A 121 -3.28 -15.34 17.77
CA GLU A 121 -4.52 -16.04 17.38
C GLU A 121 -4.70 -15.90 15.86
N ARG A 122 -3.71 -16.35 15.09
CA ARG A 122 -3.94 -16.64 13.67
C ARG A 122 -4.56 -18.03 13.64
N GLN A 123 -5.86 -18.10 13.37
CA GLN A 123 -6.37 -19.26 12.62
C GLN A 123 -5.42 -19.42 11.44
N GLU A 124 -4.77 -20.57 11.30
CA GLU A 124 -3.81 -20.85 10.24
C GLU A 124 -4.50 -20.62 8.88
N GLN A 125 -4.42 -19.39 8.38
CA GLN A 125 -4.68 -19.12 6.98
C GLN A 125 -3.60 -19.89 6.25
N LYS A 126 -3.99 -20.88 5.44
CA LYS A 126 -3.06 -21.69 4.64
C LYS A 126 -2.03 -20.76 4.01
N LYS A 127 -0.79 -20.83 4.50
CA LYS A 127 0.30 -20.00 3.99
C LYS A 127 0.44 -20.29 2.50
N LEU A 128 0.63 -19.25 1.69
CA LEU A 128 0.97 -19.44 0.28
C LEU A 128 2.24 -20.29 0.21
N SER A 129 2.29 -21.22 -0.76
CA SER A 129 3.52 -21.95 -1.05
C SER A 129 4.60 -20.98 -1.54
N GLN A 130 5.86 -21.39 -1.40
CA GLN A 130 6.99 -20.59 -1.88
C GLN A 130 6.85 -20.24 -3.38
N ALA A 131 6.43 -21.20 -4.20
CA ALA A 131 6.19 -20.98 -5.62
C ALA A 131 5.08 -19.95 -5.91
N ALA A 132 4.05 -19.88 -5.05
CA ALA A 132 3.00 -18.87 -5.17
C ALA A 132 3.50 -17.47 -4.76
N LEU A 133 4.33 -17.38 -3.72
CA LEU A 133 4.97 -16.12 -3.31
C LEU A 133 5.93 -15.59 -4.38
N GLU A 134 6.77 -16.46 -4.96
CA GLU A 134 7.65 -16.10 -6.07
C GLU A 134 6.86 -15.57 -7.28
N THR A 135 5.80 -16.30 -7.65
CA THR A 135 4.92 -15.91 -8.76
C THR A 135 4.26 -14.56 -8.48
N LEU A 136 3.79 -14.33 -7.25
CA LEU A 136 3.20 -13.06 -6.83
C LEU A 136 4.23 -11.91 -6.91
N ALA A 137 5.46 -12.14 -6.44
CA ALA A 137 6.53 -11.15 -6.49
C ALA A 137 6.85 -10.74 -7.93
N ILE A 138 7.00 -11.71 -8.84
CA ILE A 138 7.24 -11.43 -10.26
C ILE A 138 6.10 -10.62 -10.88
N ILE A 139 4.85 -10.91 -10.52
CA ILE A 139 3.71 -10.11 -10.97
C ILE A 139 3.75 -8.69 -10.39
N ALA A 140 4.05 -8.54 -9.10
CA ALA A 140 4.09 -7.24 -8.43
C ALA A 140 5.12 -6.30 -9.07
N TYR A 141 6.35 -6.79 -9.32
CA TYR A 141 7.44 -6.03 -9.92
C TYR A 141 7.37 -5.91 -11.45
N GLY A 142 6.76 -6.88 -12.14
CA GLY A 142 6.80 -6.99 -13.60
C GLY A 142 5.51 -6.62 -14.33
N GLN A 143 4.43 -6.26 -13.62
CA GLN A 143 3.13 -6.02 -14.24
C GLN A 143 3.13 -4.84 -15.24
N PRO A 144 2.36 -4.89 -16.34
CA PRO A 144 1.52 -6.02 -16.79
C PRO A 144 2.33 -7.16 -17.43
N VAL A 145 2.24 -8.36 -16.85
CA VAL A 145 3.08 -9.54 -17.22
C VAL A 145 2.23 -10.72 -17.69
N THR A 146 2.72 -11.49 -18.66
CA THR A 146 2.07 -12.71 -19.16
C THR A 146 2.58 -13.96 -18.45
N ARG A 147 1.83 -15.08 -18.52
CA ARG A 147 2.28 -16.36 -17.95
C ARG A 147 3.66 -16.79 -18.44
N ALA A 148 3.89 -16.68 -19.75
CA ALA A 148 5.18 -17.06 -20.36
C ALA A 148 6.35 -16.22 -19.83
N GLU A 149 6.13 -14.93 -19.58
CA GLU A 149 7.16 -14.06 -18.98
C GLU A 149 7.42 -14.41 -17.51
N ILE A 150 6.39 -14.77 -16.75
CA ILE A 150 6.56 -15.26 -15.38
C ILE A 150 7.42 -16.52 -15.39
N GLU A 151 7.09 -17.49 -16.26
CA GLU A 151 7.83 -18.75 -16.39
C GLU A 151 9.28 -18.52 -16.83
N ALA A 152 9.51 -17.57 -17.75
CA ALA A 152 10.85 -17.19 -18.19
C ALA A 152 11.71 -16.61 -17.05
N VAL A 153 11.12 -15.80 -16.16
CA VAL A 153 11.83 -15.24 -14.99
C VAL A 153 12.07 -16.32 -13.92
N ARG A 154 11.11 -17.21 -13.70
CA ARG A 154 11.25 -18.32 -12.72
C ARG A 154 12.20 -19.42 -13.18
N GLY A 155 12.44 -19.55 -14.48
CA GLY A 155 13.19 -20.66 -15.08
C GLY A 155 12.47 -22.01 -15.05
N VAL A 156 11.25 -22.06 -14.51
CA VAL A 156 10.41 -23.27 -14.42
C VAL A 156 8.95 -22.94 -14.72
N ALA A 157 8.20 -23.94 -15.18
CA ALA A 157 6.77 -23.81 -15.43
C ALA A 157 6.01 -23.40 -14.16
N VAL A 158 5.04 -22.51 -14.30
CA VAL A 158 4.11 -22.17 -13.22
C VAL A 158 3.06 -23.29 -13.20
N SER A 159 2.64 -23.74 -12.02
CA SER A 159 1.59 -24.76 -11.94
C SER A 159 0.27 -24.19 -12.47
N LYS A 160 -0.63 -25.03 -13.00
CA LYS A 160 -1.88 -24.55 -13.60
C LYS A 160 -2.71 -23.70 -12.62
N GLY A 161 -2.75 -24.07 -11.35
CA GLY A 161 -3.58 -23.41 -10.32
C GLY A 161 -2.93 -22.29 -9.53
N THR A 162 -1.61 -22.03 -9.66
CA THR A 162 -0.94 -20.99 -8.84
C THR A 162 -1.51 -19.59 -9.10
N ILE A 163 -1.69 -19.22 -10.36
CA ILE A 163 -2.25 -17.89 -10.70
C ILE A 163 -3.74 -17.83 -10.30
N ASP A 164 -4.47 -18.94 -10.45
CA ASP A 164 -5.88 -19.03 -10.05
C ASP A 164 -6.05 -18.83 -8.54
N GLN A 165 -5.19 -19.45 -7.72
CA GLN A 165 -5.14 -19.24 -6.28
C GLN A 165 -4.90 -17.78 -5.89
N LEU A 166 -3.97 -17.09 -6.59
CA LEU A 166 -3.69 -15.67 -6.34
C LEU A 166 -4.86 -14.76 -6.75
N MET A 167 -5.63 -15.15 -7.78
CA MET A 167 -6.85 -14.45 -8.18
C MET A 167 -8.01 -14.71 -7.21
N GLU A 168 -8.16 -15.93 -6.68
CA GLU A 168 -9.14 -16.27 -5.64
C GLU A 168 -8.88 -15.50 -4.34
N ALA A 169 -7.61 -15.36 -3.95
CA ALA A 169 -7.18 -14.49 -2.86
C ALA A 169 -7.37 -12.98 -3.15
N ARG A 170 -7.82 -12.63 -4.36
CA ARG A 170 -7.99 -11.27 -4.89
C ARG A 170 -6.71 -10.45 -4.95
N TRP A 171 -5.53 -11.05 -4.84
CA TRP A 171 -4.26 -10.31 -4.90
C TRP A 171 -3.80 -10.03 -6.33
N VAL A 172 -4.22 -10.89 -7.26
CA VAL A 172 -3.92 -10.75 -8.70
C VAL A 172 -5.22 -10.65 -9.49
N ARG A 173 -5.17 -9.91 -10.60
CA ARG A 173 -6.27 -9.81 -11.58
C ARG A 173 -5.75 -9.82 -13.00
N ILE A 174 -6.65 -10.06 -13.94
CA ILE A 174 -6.39 -9.82 -15.36
C ILE A 174 -6.37 -8.30 -15.61
N LYS A 175 -5.27 -7.82 -16.20
CA LYS A 175 -5.05 -6.40 -16.56
C LYS A 175 -5.31 -6.12 -18.05
N GLY A 176 -5.32 -7.15 -18.89
CA GLY A 176 -5.54 -7.02 -20.33
C GLY A 176 -4.99 -8.19 -21.15
N ARG A 177 -4.73 -7.92 -22.44
CA ARG A 177 -4.07 -8.86 -23.36
C ARG A 177 -2.98 -8.13 -24.13
N ARG A 178 -1.85 -8.80 -24.35
CA ARG A 178 -0.71 -8.21 -25.07
C ARG A 178 -0.94 -8.25 -26.59
N GLN A 179 -0.44 -7.23 -27.30
CA GLN A 179 -0.54 -7.12 -28.75
C GLN A 179 0.64 -7.85 -29.45
N THR A 180 0.82 -9.11 -29.10
CA THR A 180 1.80 -10.03 -29.68
C THR A 180 1.07 -11.25 -30.27
N PRO A 181 1.71 -12.07 -31.12
CA PRO A 181 1.10 -13.30 -31.63
C PRO A 181 0.54 -14.17 -30.50
N GLY A 182 -0.68 -14.68 -30.67
CA GLY A 182 -1.41 -15.45 -29.64
C GLY A 182 -2.18 -14.60 -28.61
N ARG A 183 -1.94 -13.27 -28.57
CA ARG A 183 -2.61 -12.30 -27.67
C ARG A 183 -2.79 -12.81 -26.23
N PRO A 184 -1.69 -13.19 -25.57
CA PRO A 184 -1.74 -13.77 -24.23
C PRO A 184 -2.31 -12.78 -23.22
N VAL A 185 -2.95 -13.33 -22.19
CA VAL A 185 -3.48 -12.57 -21.05
C VAL A 185 -2.34 -12.01 -20.22
N THR A 186 -2.50 -10.77 -19.74
CA THR A 186 -1.58 -10.12 -18.81
C THR A 186 -2.20 -9.98 -17.43
N TYR A 187 -1.40 -10.18 -16.40
CA TYR A 187 -1.76 -10.12 -14.99
C TYR A 187 -1.17 -8.89 -14.32
N GLY A 188 -1.78 -8.47 -13.22
CA GLY A 188 -1.29 -7.41 -12.33
C GLY A 188 -1.90 -7.53 -10.94
N THR A 189 -1.38 -6.77 -9.98
CA THR A 189 -1.89 -6.78 -8.61
C THR A 189 -3.17 -5.94 -8.45
N THR A 190 -3.78 -6.01 -7.27
CA THR A 190 -5.01 -5.33 -6.90
C THR A 190 -4.80 -4.44 -5.67
N ASP A 191 -5.83 -3.66 -5.32
CA ASP A 191 -5.84 -2.91 -4.06
C ASP A 191 -5.83 -3.85 -2.85
N ALA A 192 -6.45 -5.03 -2.94
CA ALA A 192 -6.43 -6.03 -1.86
C ALA A 192 -5.02 -6.57 -1.60
N PHE A 193 -4.16 -6.63 -2.62
CA PHE A 193 -2.73 -6.91 -2.43
C PHE A 193 -2.07 -5.77 -1.62
N LEU A 194 -2.26 -4.52 -2.03
CA LEU A 194 -1.70 -3.37 -1.30
C LEU A 194 -2.20 -3.32 0.15
N GLU A 195 -3.48 -3.60 0.37
CA GLU A 195 -4.11 -3.68 1.70
C GLU A 195 -3.53 -4.79 2.58
N HIS A 196 -3.26 -5.95 2.00
CA HIS A 196 -2.67 -7.09 2.71
C HIS A 196 -1.22 -6.83 3.11
N PHE A 197 -0.43 -6.25 2.21
CA PHE A 197 0.98 -5.95 2.44
C PHE A 197 1.22 -4.56 3.09
N GLY A 198 0.16 -3.80 3.37
CA GLY A 198 0.25 -2.49 4.02
C GLY A 198 0.96 -1.42 3.18
N LEU A 199 0.85 -1.50 1.86
CA LEU A 199 1.55 -0.62 0.92
C LEU A 199 0.67 0.57 0.52
N GLU A 200 1.23 1.78 0.48
CA GLU A 200 0.55 2.98 -0.01
C GLU A 200 0.26 2.88 -1.52
N SER A 201 1.29 2.51 -2.29
CA SER A 201 1.21 2.27 -3.73
C SER A 201 2.17 1.14 -4.16
N LEU A 202 2.30 0.88 -5.46
CA LEU A 202 3.34 -0.04 -5.97
C LEU A 202 4.72 0.63 -6.07
N ASP A 203 4.78 1.96 -6.02
CA ASP A 203 6.02 2.73 -6.20
C ASP A 203 6.92 2.66 -4.96
N VAL A 204 6.37 2.27 -3.80
CA VAL A 204 7.14 2.03 -2.57
C VAL A 204 7.83 0.67 -2.54
N LEU A 205 7.60 -0.19 -3.55
CA LEU A 205 8.29 -1.48 -3.64
C LEU A 205 9.78 -1.25 -3.91
N PRO A 206 10.68 -1.94 -3.18
CA PRO A 206 12.13 -1.76 -3.33
C PRO A 206 12.60 -1.87 -4.77
N GLY A 207 13.30 -0.86 -5.27
CA GLY A 207 13.90 -0.92 -6.61
C GLY A 207 14.97 -2.02 -6.69
N ARG A 208 15.31 -2.47 -7.91
CA ARG A 208 16.37 -3.48 -8.12
C ARG A 208 17.68 -3.13 -7.40
N ALA A 209 18.09 -1.86 -7.45
CA ALA A 209 19.32 -1.40 -6.78
C ALA A 209 19.24 -1.50 -5.24
N GLU A 210 18.06 -1.30 -4.66
CA GLU A 210 17.84 -1.43 -3.21
C GLU A 210 17.83 -2.90 -2.78
N LEU A 211 17.27 -3.77 -3.62
CA LEU A 211 17.33 -5.22 -3.42
C LEU A 211 18.77 -5.77 -3.52
N GLU A 212 19.57 -5.26 -4.46
CA GLU A 212 21.01 -5.57 -4.57
C GLU A 212 21.79 -5.04 -3.35
N ALA A 213 21.54 -3.80 -2.92
CA ALA A 213 22.18 -3.21 -1.74
C ALA A 213 21.81 -3.91 -0.42
N GLY A 214 20.58 -4.45 -0.33
CA GLY A 214 20.13 -5.29 0.79
C GLY A 214 20.70 -6.72 0.77
N GLY A 215 21.52 -7.07 -0.23
CA GLY A 215 22.09 -8.41 -0.39
C GLY A 215 21.10 -9.48 -0.87
N LEU A 216 19.86 -9.09 -1.20
CA LEU A 216 18.77 -9.98 -1.59
C LEU A 216 18.88 -10.44 -3.06
N LEU A 217 19.63 -9.72 -3.88
CA LEU A 217 19.91 -10.03 -5.30
C LEU A 217 21.41 -10.24 -5.56
N SER A 218 22.12 -10.93 -4.65
CA SER A 218 23.51 -11.29 -4.92
C SER A 218 23.59 -12.62 -5.67
N ASP A 219 24.02 -12.58 -6.94
CA ASP A 219 24.44 -13.76 -7.72
C ASP A 219 25.75 -14.40 -7.20
N VAL A 220 26.21 -13.98 -6.02
CA VAL A 220 27.43 -14.50 -5.41
C VAL A 220 27.07 -15.78 -4.67
N VAL A 221 27.07 -16.89 -5.43
CA VAL A 221 27.28 -18.21 -4.85
C VAL A 221 28.62 -18.15 -4.11
N PRO A 222 28.67 -18.31 -2.77
CA PRO A 222 29.93 -18.37 -2.05
C PRO A 222 30.85 -19.40 -2.71
N PRO A 223 32.17 -19.16 -2.82
CA PRO A 223 33.07 -20.09 -3.49
C PRO A 223 33.08 -21.50 -2.86
N ASP A 224 32.59 -21.65 -1.62
CA ASP A 224 32.42 -22.92 -0.89
C ASP A 224 30.97 -23.43 -0.88
N PHE A 225 30.07 -22.88 -1.69
CA PHE A 225 28.69 -23.38 -1.80
C PHE A 225 28.67 -24.65 -2.65
N ASP A 226 28.61 -25.80 -1.96
CA ASP A 226 28.33 -27.11 -2.56
C ASP A 226 26.81 -27.35 -2.55
N PRO A 227 26.13 -27.45 -3.71
CA PRO A 227 24.72 -27.81 -3.79
C PRO A 227 24.40 -29.19 -3.18
N GLY A 228 25.41 -30.03 -2.91
CA GLY A 228 25.27 -31.36 -2.31
C GLY A 228 24.90 -31.37 -0.82
N ASP A 229 25.09 -30.25 -0.10
CA ASP A 229 24.79 -30.14 1.34
C ASP A 229 23.38 -29.56 1.62
N ILE A 230 22.62 -29.21 0.58
CA ILE A 230 21.21 -28.88 0.74
C ILE A 230 20.47 -30.20 0.92
N ASP A 231 20.17 -30.53 2.17
CA ASP A 231 19.25 -31.61 2.53
C ASP A 231 17.85 -31.19 2.04
N MET A 232 17.60 -31.37 0.74
CA MET A 232 16.25 -31.30 0.20
C MET A 232 15.47 -32.36 0.96
N PRO A 233 14.41 -32.00 1.72
CA PRO A 233 13.52 -33.03 2.23
C PRO A 233 13.08 -33.81 1.00
N ALA A 234 13.43 -35.10 0.98
CA ALA A 234 13.10 -35.98 -0.11
C ALA A 234 11.63 -35.71 -0.42
N SER A 235 11.36 -35.23 -1.63
CA SER A 235 10.00 -35.24 -2.14
C SER A 235 9.52 -36.65 -1.89
N GLU A 236 8.51 -36.81 -1.01
CA GLU A 236 7.73 -38.02 -0.98
C GLU A 236 7.19 -38.15 -2.39
N ALA A 237 7.92 -38.92 -3.19
CA ALA A 237 7.43 -39.43 -4.44
C ALA A 237 6.22 -40.24 -4.02
N ASP A 238 5.05 -39.69 -4.32
CA ASP A 238 3.83 -40.46 -4.45
C ASP A 238 4.20 -41.71 -5.25
N ASN A 239 4.30 -42.84 -4.54
CA ASN A 239 4.32 -44.15 -5.16
C ASN A 239 2.90 -44.39 -5.65
N ASP A 240 2.54 -43.74 -6.76
CA ASP A 240 1.50 -44.25 -7.62
C ASP A 240 2.10 -45.43 -8.39
N ASP A 241 1.84 -46.60 -7.82
CA ASP A 241 1.97 -47.93 -8.38
C ASP A 241 1.23 -48.04 -9.73
N ASP A 242 1.85 -47.56 -10.80
CA ASP A 242 1.49 -47.94 -12.18
C ASP A 242 2.45 -49.06 -12.62
N GLY A 243 2.08 -50.28 -12.25
CA GLY A 243 2.73 -51.50 -12.73
C GLY A 243 2.66 -51.62 -14.27
N PRO A 244 3.61 -52.34 -14.89
CA PRO A 244 3.67 -52.47 -16.34
C PRO A 244 2.51 -53.34 -16.85
N HIS A 245 1.60 -52.75 -17.61
CA HIS A 245 0.66 -53.49 -18.45
C HIS A 245 1.43 -54.09 -19.64
N GLU A 246 1.88 -55.34 -19.48
CA GLU A 246 2.32 -56.17 -20.60
C GLU A 246 1.13 -56.58 -21.48
N ASP A 247 1.35 -56.46 -22.78
CA ASP A 247 0.45 -56.80 -23.87
C ASP A 247 -0.13 -58.22 -23.77
N ARG A 248 -1.45 -58.33 -23.80
CA ARG A 248 -2.13 -59.50 -24.36
C ARG A 248 -3.32 -59.11 -25.25
N ALA A 249 -3.03 -59.19 -26.54
CA ALA A 249 -3.88 -59.68 -27.62
C ALA A 249 -5.17 -58.91 -27.92
N PHE A 250 -5.07 -58.10 -28.97
CA PHE A 250 -6.11 -57.93 -29.98
C PHE A 250 -6.84 -59.27 -30.26
N MET A 251 -8.13 -59.29 -29.99
CA MET A 251 -9.09 -60.16 -30.69
C MET A 251 -10.16 -59.26 -31.29
N THR A 252 -9.86 -58.68 -32.44
CA THR A 252 -10.87 -58.20 -33.37
C THR A 252 -11.37 -59.42 -34.13
N ASP A 253 -12.53 -59.95 -33.75
CA ASP A 253 -13.27 -60.87 -34.62
C ASP A 253 -14.29 -60.04 -35.41
N PHE A 254 -13.89 -59.66 -36.61
CA PHE A 254 -14.76 -59.14 -37.65
C PHE A 254 -14.18 -59.60 -38.99
N MET A 255 -14.78 -60.62 -39.59
CA MET A 255 -14.89 -60.71 -41.04
C MET A 255 -16.29 -61.22 -41.40
N ASP A 256 -16.96 -60.38 -42.18
CA ASP A 256 -18.20 -60.61 -42.92
C ASP A 256 -18.10 -61.76 -43.93
N GLY A 257 -19.26 -62.34 -44.27
CA GLY A 257 -19.69 -62.37 -45.67
C GLY A 257 -19.58 -63.67 -46.49
N GLU A 258 -20.75 -64.28 -46.70
CA GLU A 258 -21.32 -64.80 -47.97
C GLU A 258 -20.89 -66.14 -48.60
N ASP A 259 -21.95 -66.89 -48.97
CA ASP A 259 -22.20 -67.78 -50.12
C ASP A 259 -21.34 -69.04 -50.38
N ASP A 260 -21.95 -70.23 -50.15
CA ASP A 260 -22.45 -71.14 -51.20
C ASP A 260 -23.44 -72.17 -50.61
#